data_AF-A0A0S7ZB81-F1
#
_entry.id   AF-A0A0S7ZB81-F1
#
_cell.length_a   1.000
_cell.length_b   1.000
_cell.length_c   1.000
_cell.angle_alpha   90.00
_cell.angle_beta   90.00
_cell.angle_gamma   90.00
#
_symmetry.space_group_name_H-M   'P 1'
#
loop_
_entity.id
_entity.type
_entity.pdbx_description
1 polymer ?
#
loop_
_entity_poly.entity_id
_entity_poly.type
_entity_poly.pdbx_seq_one_letter_code
_entity_poly.pdbx_strand_id
1 'polypeptide(L)'
;MKVVRLAVLAASSLLTSGLALGQESGKGFENQILARGYALEMGQGHRQKYEQSLSSGVIYTLLESSGELKARADAAQISIPNPPQRTPASASGGCPNVFVGGRSSNTRVNQECSLRRQAEEVVAVNPLNPDNLIAGQNDSRIGFNHCGYDFSFDGGRTWADMTPPFWQFLMEDGHTADACSDPTVTFDADGNAYVGGILFQINSNASAFVVAKSNAGIDGTFFHTPTAGPFQEYSTAPLGVVASDNSSAIFHDKEFIVADASRTSPKKNNVYATWTRFAFTGIGVQVHSPIYFSQSADGGATWSSGIAISGASATLCGVFSGSSDPNACDQDQGSHPVVGTDGTIYVAFGNGNTSVPGGNQVLLVSCPGTADCTNPTNWTSPVKVGDLIGTHPIGPSSAGCPFGRGCLPPNGYRVPEFTSISAAVDGANRVYVTWSDFRNGGGSCSWLGGAIGSAQTATPPCDNDVFYAYSTDGGASFSSTVQLTPAGSAQWMPWSAATASGDKLYVAYYDRSVGSCEY
;
A
#
# COMPACT_ATOMS: atom_id res chain seq x y z
N MET A 1 43.28 -62.72 -48.87
CA MET A 1 42.82 -63.22 -47.56
C MET A 1 43.20 -62.19 -46.50
N LYS A 2 42.18 -61.59 -45.85
CA LYS A 2 42.16 -60.77 -44.63
C LYS A 2 43.00 -59.46 -44.50
N VAL A 3 42.24 -58.36 -44.38
CA VAL A 3 42.27 -57.25 -43.39
C VAL A 3 43.53 -56.37 -43.40
N VAL A 4 43.46 -55.03 -43.49
CA VAL A 4 43.19 -54.07 -42.40
C VAL A 4 42.79 -52.70 -42.99
N ARG A 5 41.78 -52.05 -42.38
CA ARG A 5 41.42 -50.64 -42.60
C ARG A 5 42.39 -49.73 -41.86
N LEU A 6 42.89 -48.66 -42.51
CA LEU A 6 43.52 -47.52 -41.83
C LEU A 6 42.77 -46.23 -42.21
N ALA A 7 42.22 -45.58 -41.18
CA ALA A 7 41.66 -44.24 -41.22
C ALA A 7 42.77 -43.19 -41.19
N VAL A 8 42.58 -42.07 -41.88
CA VAL A 8 43.51 -40.93 -41.93
C VAL A 8 43.08 -39.85 -40.92
N LEU A 9 44.12 -39.32 -40.28
CA LEU A 9 44.24 -38.41 -39.15
C LEU A 9 43.36 -37.14 -39.13
N ALA A 10 42.96 -36.75 -37.91
CA ALA A 10 43.15 -35.38 -37.44
C ALA A 10 43.48 -35.38 -35.94
N ALA A 11 44.55 -34.68 -35.57
CA ALA A 11 45.15 -34.66 -34.25
C ALA A 11 44.32 -33.85 -33.24
N SER A 12 44.37 -34.31 -31.99
CA SER A 12 43.71 -33.77 -30.82
C SER A 12 44.58 -32.72 -30.12
N SER A 13 43.96 -31.65 -29.63
CA SER A 13 44.43 -30.93 -28.43
C SER A 13 43.21 -30.34 -27.71
N LEU A 14 43.02 -30.77 -26.46
CA LEU A 14 41.96 -30.33 -25.55
C LEU A 14 42.05 -28.83 -25.25
N LEU A 15 40.88 -28.18 -25.20
CA LEU A 15 40.61 -27.04 -24.33
C LEU A 15 39.15 -27.11 -23.90
N THR A 16 38.95 -27.54 -22.66
CA THR A 16 37.75 -27.27 -21.87
C THR A 16 37.70 -25.79 -21.56
N SER A 17 36.69 -25.08 -22.05
CA SER A 17 36.30 -23.77 -21.55
C SER A 17 34.79 -23.68 -21.62
N GLY A 18 34.18 -23.57 -20.44
CA GLY A 18 32.75 -23.57 -20.24
C GLY A 18 32.07 -22.49 -21.06
N LEU A 19 30.85 -22.82 -21.50
CA LEU A 19 29.85 -21.84 -21.85
C LEU A 19 29.58 -21.01 -20.59
N ALA A 20 30.30 -19.90 -20.44
CA ALA A 20 29.81 -18.79 -19.66
C ALA A 20 28.52 -18.34 -20.34
N LEU A 21 27.38 -18.73 -19.74
CA LEU A 21 26.12 -18.04 -19.97
C LEU A 21 26.40 -16.58 -19.69
N GLY A 22 26.38 -15.76 -20.75
CA GLY A 22 26.54 -14.33 -20.63
C GLY A 22 25.51 -13.80 -19.65
N GLN A 23 25.96 -12.95 -18.72
CA GLN A 23 25.08 -12.06 -17.98
C GLN A 23 24.16 -11.37 -18.98
N GLU A 24 22.85 -11.65 -18.91
CA GLU A 24 21.86 -10.81 -19.55
C GLU A 24 22.02 -9.39 -19.00
N SER A 25 22.27 -8.45 -19.91
CA SER A 25 22.00 -7.03 -19.69
C SER A 25 20.58 -6.88 -19.15
N GLY A 26 20.43 -6.20 -18.00
CA GLY A 26 19.24 -6.24 -17.15
C GLY A 26 17.91 -6.11 -17.88
N LYS A 27 16.94 -6.95 -17.49
CA LYS A 27 15.55 -6.83 -17.93
C LYS A 27 15.04 -5.41 -17.66
N GLY A 28 14.67 -4.69 -18.72
CA GLY A 28 13.97 -3.42 -18.61
C GLY A 28 12.47 -3.66 -18.49
N PHE A 29 11.79 -2.93 -17.61
CA PHE A 29 10.33 -2.91 -17.52
C PHE A 29 9.77 -1.90 -18.54
N GLU A 30 8.70 -2.24 -19.25
CA GLU A 30 8.14 -1.37 -20.31
C GLU A 30 7.52 -0.09 -19.72
N ASN A 31 6.79 -0.21 -18.62
CA ASN A 31 6.25 0.94 -17.89
C ASN A 31 7.40 1.73 -17.23
N GLN A 32 7.55 2.99 -17.59
CA GLN A 32 8.66 3.83 -17.16
C GLN A 32 8.61 4.14 -15.66
N ILE A 33 7.42 4.18 -15.06
CA ILE A 33 7.27 4.42 -13.61
C ILE A 33 7.71 3.18 -12.84
N LEU A 34 7.32 1.98 -13.28
CA LEU A 34 7.80 0.72 -12.71
C LEU A 34 9.32 0.61 -12.87
N ALA A 35 9.84 0.88 -14.07
CA ALA A 35 11.28 0.88 -14.34
C ALA A 35 12.03 1.88 -13.44
N ARG A 36 11.49 3.08 -13.25
CA ARG A 36 12.06 4.11 -12.38
C ARG A 36 12.06 3.68 -10.91
N GLY A 37 10.95 3.14 -10.42
CA GLY A 37 10.82 2.63 -9.06
C GLY A 37 11.81 1.50 -8.77
N TYR A 38 11.94 0.55 -9.69
CA TYR A 38 12.94 -0.52 -9.62
C TYR A 38 14.37 0.02 -9.64
N ALA A 39 14.70 0.90 -10.57
CA ALA A 39 16.04 1.49 -10.70
C ALA A 39 16.47 2.19 -9.40
N LEU A 40 15.56 2.94 -8.76
CA LEU A 40 15.80 3.58 -7.47
C LEU A 40 16.14 2.55 -6.38
N GLU A 41 15.39 1.46 -6.30
CA GLU A 41 15.62 0.39 -5.32
C GLU A 41 16.94 -0.38 -5.55
N MET A 42 17.42 -0.36 -6.79
CA MET A 42 18.70 -0.92 -7.22
C MET A 42 19.89 0.03 -7.01
N GLY A 43 19.66 1.24 -6.50
CA GLY A 43 20.68 2.28 -6.39
C GLY A 43 21.13 2.86 -7.72
N GLN A 44 20.32 2.70 -8.76
CA GLN A 44 20.54 3.25 -10.09
C GLN A 44 19.86 4.62 -10.16
N GLY A 45 20.63 5.64 -9.79
CA GLY A 45 20.18 7.03 -9.72
C GLY A 45 19.70 7.44 -8.33
N HIS A 46 19.17 8.66 -8.24
CA HIS A 46 18.72 9.25 -6.98
C HIS A 46 17.28 9.68 -7.09
N ARG A 47 16.50 9.47 -6.02
CA ARG A 47 15.12 9.95 -5.90
C ARG A 47 15.14 11.47 -5.94
N GLN A 48 14.30 12.08 -6.77
CA GLN A 48 14.14 13.53 -6.72
C GLN A 48 13.45 13.90 -5.41
N LYS A 49 13.76 15.07 -4.85
CA LYS A 49 13.28 15.48 -3.53
C LYS A 49 11.76 15.35 -3.33
N TYR A 50 11.00 15.61 -4.39
CA TYR A 50 9.53 15.66 -4.43
C TYR A 50 8.88 14.37 -4.96
N GLU A 51 9.66 13.51 -5.62
CA GLU A 51 9.16 12.31 -6.29
C GLU A 51 8.64 11.33 -5.25
N GLN A 52 7.39 10.88 -5.34
CA GLN A 52 6.87 9.87 -4.42
C GLN A 52 7.32 8.46 -4.82
N SER A 53 7.33 7.55 -3.85
CA SER A 53 7.87 6.20 -4.02
C SER A 53 6.76 5.19 -4.13
N LEU A 54 6.80 4.29 -5.11
CA LEU A 54 5.82 3.20 -5.18
C LEU A 54 5.78 2.36 -3.88
N SER A 55 4.61 1.77 -3.61
CA SER A 55 4.35 0.87 -2.49
C SER A 55 5.32 -0.31 -2.48
N SER A 56 5.40 -0.99 -1.33
CA SER A 56 6.33 -2.11 -1.22
C SER A 56 5.87 -3.31 -2.04
N GLY A 57 4.57 -3.59 -2.11
CA GLY A 57 4.02 -4.71 -2.89
C GLY A 57 4.35 -4.60 -4.38
N VAL A 58 4.23 -3.41 -4.97
CA VAL A 58 4.62 -3.16 -6.37
C VAL A 58 6.12 -3.39 -6.56
N ILE A 59 6.97 -2.75 -5.75
CA ILE A 59 8.43 -2.84 -5.91
C ILE A 59 8.96 -4.25 -5.65
N TYR A 60 8.43 -4.94 -4.64
CA TYR A 60 8.84 -6.31 -4.32
C TYR A 60 8.53 -7.28 -5.46
N THR A 61 7.41 -7.06 -6.16
CA THR A 61 7.08 -7.81 -7.39
C THR A 61 8.13 -7.62 -8.48
N LEU A 62 8.60 -6.39 -8.70
CA LEU A 62 9.63 -6.11 -9.71
C LEU A 62 10.97 -6.74 -9.32
N LEU A 63 11.36 -6.65 -8.05
CA LEU A 63 12.58 -7.29 -7.55
C LEU A 63 12.52 -8.83 -7.63
N GLU A 64 11.35 -9.42 -7.39
CA GLU A 64 11.16 -10.86 -7.51
C GLU A 64 11.26 -11.31 -8.97
N SER A 65 10.53 -10.64 -9.88
CA SER A 65 10.49 -10.98 -11.30
C SER A 65 11.80 -10.75 -12.05
N SER A 66 12.63 -9.81 -11.59
CA SER A 66 13.98 -9.60 -12.11
C SER A 66 14.99 -10.63 -11.59
N GLY A 67 14.65 -11.38 -10.53
CA GLY A 67 15.57 -12.29 -9.85
C GLY A 67 16.47 -11.61 -8.81
N GLU A 68 16.31 -10.30 -8.59
CA GLU A 68 17.14 -9.53 -7.66
C GLU A 68 16.99 -10.00 -6.22
N LEU A 69 15.78 -10.33 -5.76
CA LEU A 69 15.60 -10.86 -4.40
C LEU A 69 16.42 -12.13 -4.17
N LYS A 70 16.47 -13.01 -5.18
CA LYS A 70 17.30 -14.21 -5.14
C LYS A 70 18.79 -13.85 -5.13
N ALA A 71 19.23 -12.91 -5.96
CA ALA A 71 20.62 -12.46 -5.98
C ALA A 71 21.05 -11.88 -4.62
N ARG A 72 20.20 -11.07 -3.97
CA ARG A 72 20.43 -10.54 -2.62
C ARG A 72 20.52 -11.65 -1.57
N ALA A 73 19.62 -12.63 -1.63
CA ALA A 73 19.63 -13.78 -0.73
C ALA A 73 20.91 -14.62 -0.89
N ASP A 74 21.34 -14.90 -2.13
CA ASP A 74 22.56 -15.64 -2.42
C ASP A 74 23.83 -14.87 -1.94
N ALA A 75 23.81 -13.54 -2.03
CA ALA A 75 24.92 -12.68 -1.59
C ALA A 75 25.02 -12.52 -0.06
N ALA A 76 23.92 -12.65 0.68
CA ALA A 76 23.88 -12.37 2.12
C ALA A 76 24.69 -13.37 2.98
N GLN A 77 25.16 -14.49 2.42
CA GLN A 77 26.00 -15.53 3.09
C GLN A 77 25.54 -15.87 4.53
N ILE A 78 24.22 -15.87 4.78
CA ILE A 78 23.68 -16.10 6.13
C ILE A 78 23.84 -17.58 6.47
N SER A 79 24.74 -17.88 7.41
CA SER A 79 24.76 -19.17 8.09
C SER A 79 23.52 -19.25 8.98
N ILE A 80 22.47 -19.93 8.53
CA ILE A 80 21.34 -20.27 9.39
C ILE A 80 21.81 -21.42 10.29
N PRO A 81 21.95 -21.24 11.61
CA PRO A 81 22.31 -22.33 12.51
C PRO A 81 21.12 -23.28 12.57
N ASN A 82 21.20 -24.39 11.84
CA ASN A 82 20.17 -25.43 11.68
C ASN A 82 18.75 -24.89 11.36
N PRO A 83 18.25 -25.04 10.12
CA PRO A 83 16.86 -24.69 9.83
C PRO A 83 15.95 -25.42 10.82
N PRO A 84 14.96 -24.75 11.43
CA PRO A 84 14.08 -25.39 12.38
C PRO A 84 13.44 -26.61 11.70
N GLN A 85 13.70 -27.81 12.23
CA GLN A 85 13.01 -29.02 11.78
C GLN A 85 11.53 -28.87 12.10
N ARG A 86 10.75 -28.43 11.11
CA ARG A 86 9.30 -28.55 11.16
C ARG A 86 8.97 -30.02 10.96
N THR A 87 8.85 -30.79 12.04
CA THR A 87 8.22 -32.11 11.98
C THR A 87 6.78 -31.91 11.49
N PRO A 88 6.35 -32.56 10.40
CA PRO A 88 4.97 -32.51 9.95
C PRO A 88 4.07 -32.92 11.13
N ALA A 89 3.20 -32.03 11.57
CA ALA A 89 2.24 -32.36 12.62
C ALA A 89 1.38 -33.53 12.13
N SER A 90 1.16 -34.53 12.99
CA SER A 90 0.39 -35.74 12.65
C SER A 90 -1.11 -35.47 12.43
N ALA A 91 -1.55 -34.22 12.58
CA ALA A 91 -2.91 -33.75 12.29
C ALA A 91 -2.84 -32.41 11.55
N SER A 92 -3.55 -32.28 10.42
CA SER A 92 -3.68 -31.03 9.68
C SER A 92 -4.72 -30.12 10.37
N GLY A 93 -4.30 -29.41 11.42
CA GLY A 93 -5.14 -28.43 12.12
C GLY A 93 -5.29 -27.09 11.40
N GLY A 94 -4.77 -26.96 10.16
CA GLY A 94 -4.59 -25.68 9.46
C GLY A 94 -3.28 -24.99 9.84
N CYS A 95 -3.25 -23.66 9.75
CA CYS A 95 -2.15 -22.80 10.18
C CYS A 95 -2.37 -22.06 11.52
N PRO A 96 -3.07 -22.63 12.53
CA PRO A 96 -3.44 -21.89 13.73
C PRO A 96 -2.20 -21.73 14.61
N ASN A 97 -1.75 -20.49 14.75
CA ASN A 97 -0.88 -20.11 15.85
C ASN A 97 -1.54 -18.92 16.54
N VAL A 98 -2.29 -19.17 17.60
CA VAL A 98 -2.46 -18.14 18.63
C VAL A 98 -1.11 -18.06 19.34
N PHE A 99 -0.36 -16.99 19.12
CA PHE A 99 0.90 -16.79 19.83
C PHE A 99 0.55 -16.27 21.23
N VAL A 100 0.78 -17.11 22.24
CA VAL A 100 0.57 -16.73 23.64
C VAL A 100 1.88 -16.17 24.17
N GLY A 101 1.95 -14.85 24.37
CA GLY A 101 3.12 -14.16 24.91
C GLY A 101 2.72 -13.07 25.90
N GLY A 102 3.25 -13.12 27.13
CA GLY A 102 2.93 -12.11 28.15
C GLY A 102 1.48 -12.15 28.65
N ARG A 103 0.83 -10.97 28.74
CA ARG A 103 -0.55 -10.79 29.25
C ARG A 103 -1.65 -10.84 28.17
N SER A 104 -1.32 -11.10 26.91
CA SER A 104 -2.27 -11.08 25.79
C SER A 104 -2.12 -12.29 24.86
N SER A 105 -3.22 -12.64 24.18
CA SER A 105 -3.24 -13.57 23.06
C SER A 105 -3.06 -12.80 21.76
N ASN A 106 -2.05 -13.14 20.96
CA ASN A 106 -1.92 -12.62 19.59
C ASN A 106 -2.57 -13.62 18.63
N THR A 107 -3.72 -13.24 18.06
CA THR A 107 -4.42 -14.04 17.06
C THR A 107 -3.81 -13.81 15.70
N ARG A 108 -3.29 -14.88 15.11
CA ARG A 108 -2.85 -14.85 13.73
C ARG A 108 -4.05 -14.77 12.78
N VAL A 109 -4.06 -13.73 11.94
CA VAL A 109 -5.09 -13.50 10.91
C VAL A 109 -4.88 -14.41 9.71
N ASN A 110 -3.67 -14.44 9.15
CA ASN A 110 -3.38 -15.19 7.94
C ASN A 110 -3.38 -16.72 8.12
N GLN A 111 -4.05 -17.44 7.22
CA GLN A 111 -4.14 -18.91 7.25
C GLN A 111 -3.09 -19.64 6.38
N GLU A 112 -2.04 -18.94 5.96
CA GLU A 112 -0.97 -19.44 5.09
C GLU A 112 0.23 -19.96 5.91
N CYS A 113 0.83 -21.13 5.63
CA CYS A 113 1.93 -21.69 6.45
C CYS A 113 3.33 -21.69 5.81
N SER A 114 3.45 -21.35 4.53
CA SER A 114 4.70 -21.38 3.76
C SER A 114 5.67 -20.26 4.11
N LEU A 115 5.30 -19.34 5.02
CA LEU A 115 6.11 -18.17 5.41
C LEU A 115 6.40 -17.22 4.25
N ARG A 116 5.61 -17.30 3.18
CA ARG A 116 5.73 -16.33 2.09
C ARG A 116 5.29 -14.96 2.58
N ARG A 117 5.83 -13.93 1.95
CA ARG A 117 5.57 -12.53 2.32
C ARG A 117 4.07 -12.28 2.32
N GLN A 118 3.58 -11.80 3.45
CA GLN A 118 2.31 -11.11 3.58
C GLN A 118 2.56 -9.78 4.30
N ALA A 119 2.05 -8.69 3.74
CA ALA A 119 2.41 -7.33 4.15
C ALA A 119 1.36 -6.29 3.73
N GLU A 120 1.45 -5.09 4.30
CA GLU A 120 0.61 -3.92 3.97
C GLU A 120 -0.88 -4.26 4.16
N GLU A 121 -1.22 -4.47 5.42
CA GLU A 121 -2.53 -5.00 5.82
C GLU A 121 -3.61 -3.91 5.87
N VAL A 122 -4.85 -4.33 5.63
CA VAL A 122 -6.08 -3.55 5.84
C VAL A 122 -7.10 -4.37 6.63
N VAL A 123 -8.02 -3.71 7.33
CA VAL A 123 -9.12 -4.39 8.03
C VAL A 123 -10.39 -3.54 8.02
N ALA A 124 -11.53 -4.19 7.82
CA ALA A 124 -12.86 -3.60 7.96
C ALA A 124 -13.75 -4.47 8.85
N VAL A 125 -14.66 -3.80 9.56
CA VAL A 125 -15.68 -4.42 10.41
C VAL A 125 -17.04 -4.17 9.77
N ASN A 126 -17.87 -5.20 9.69
CA ASN A 126 -19.22 -5.06 9.16
C ASN A 126 -20.07 -4.16 10.08
N PRO A 127 -20.65 -3.06 9.58
CA PRO A 127 -21.40 -2.11 10.41
C PRO A 127 -22.69 -2.69 10.98
N LEU A 128 -23.18 -3.81 10.45
CA LEU A 128 -24.37 -4.52 10.94
C LEU A 128 -24.03 -5.69 11.86
N ASN A 129 -22.79 -6.17 11.87
CA ASN A 129 -22.35 -7.30 12.65
C ASN A 129 -20.87 -7.17 13.07
N PRO A 130 -20.56 -6.72 14.30
CA PRO A 130 -19.18 -6.52 14.73
C PRO A 130 -18.38 -7.83 14.88
N ASP A 131 -19.03 -8.99 14.84
CA ASP A 131 -18.34 -10.28 14.82
C ASP A 131 -17.84 -10.65 13.40
N ASN A 132 -18.35 -9.98 12.35
CA ASN A 132 -17.91 -10.14 10.97
C ASN A 132 -16.82 -9.11 10.62
N LEU A 133 -15.61 -9.62 10.38
CA LEU A 133 -14.46 -8.81 9.99
C LEU A 133 -13.86 -9.37 8.70
N ILE A 134 -13.26 -8.48 7.90
CA ILE A 134 -12.44 -8.86 6.75
C ILE A 134 -11.12 -8.11 6.84
N ALA A 135 -10.02 -8.84 6.67
CA ALA A 135 -8.68 -8.30 6.54
C ALA A 135 -8.14 -8.58 5.13
N GLY A 136 -7.25 -7.72 4.65
CA GLY A 136 -6.56 -7.90 3.37
C GLY A 136 -5.07 -7.71 3.54
N GLN A 137 -4.28 -8.38 2.70
CA GLN A 137 -2.82 -8.32 2.71
C GLN A 137 -2.27 -8.60 1.32
N ASN A 138 -1.15 -7.94 0.98
CA ASN A 138 -0.32 -8.45 -0.11
C ASN A 138 0.00 -9.91 0.19
N ASP A 139 -0.11 -10.78 -0.80
CA ASP A 139 -0.04 -12.22 -0.61
C ASP A 139 0.81 -12.87 -1.70
N SER A 140 2.03 -13.25 -1.35
CA SER A 140 2.95 -13.88 -2.31
C SER A 140 2.77 -15.40 -2.40
N ARG A 141 1.65 -16.00 -1.94
CA ARG A 141 1.52 -17.46 -1.82
C ARG A 141 1.42 -18.24 -3.14
N ILE A 142 0.88 -17.64 -4.19
CA ILE A 142 0.50 -18.33 -5.44
C ILE A 142 1.28 -17.86 -6.68
N GLY A 143 2.36 -17.11 -6.50
CA GLY A 143 3.19 -16.61 -7.59
C GLY A 143 3.95 -15.37 -7.14
N PHE A 144 4.03 -14.37 -8.02
CA PHE A 144 4.41 -13.01 -7.65
C PHE A 144 3.44 -12.42 -6.61
N ASN A 145 3.61 -11.16 -6.21
CA ASN A 145 2.69 -10.51 -5.28
C ASN A 145 1.24 -10.56 -5.79
N HIS A 146 0.33 -11.05 -4.96
CA HIS A 146 -1.11 -11.07 -5.21
C HIS A 146 -1.83 -10.34 -4.06
N CYS A 147 -3.16 -10.28 -4.12
CA CYS A 147 -3.99 -9.75 -3.04
C CYS A 147 -4.72 -10.91 -2.37
N GLY A 148 -4.53 -11.08 -1.07
CA GLY A 148 -5.22 -12.07 -0.24
C GLY A 148 -6.20 -11.39 0.71
N TYR A 149 -7.24 -12.13 1.11
CA TYR A 149 -8.22 -11.68 2.08
C TYR A 149 -8.53 -12.78 3.08
N ASP A 150 -8.74 -12.38 4.33
CA ASP A 150 -9.12 -13.25 5.43
C ASP A 150 -10.42 -12.70 6.06
N PHE A 151 -11.27 -13.59 6.56
CA PHE A 151 -12.53 -13.22 7.20
C PHE A 151 -12.73 -13.94 8.54
N SER A 152 -13.50 -13.30 9.42
CA SER A 152 -13.89 -13.79 10.74
C SER A 152 -15.39 -13.66 10.93
N PHE A 153 -15.97 -14.54 11.78
CA PHE A 153 -17.36 -14.48 12.25
C PHE A 153 -17.51 -14.49 13.78
N ASP A 154 -16.41 -14.32 14.51
CA ASP A 154 -16.39 -14.37 15.98
C ASP A 154 -15.59 -13.21 16.58
N GLY A 155 -15.59 -12.05 15.93
CA GLY A 155 -14.92 -10.86 16.42
C GLY A 155 -13.39 -10.92 16.34
N GLY A 156 -12.86 -11.71 15.40
CA GLY A 156 -11.43 -11.85 15.12
C GLY A 156 -10.72 -12.89 15.99
N ARG A 157 -11.45 -13.82 16.62
CA ARG A 157 -10.85 -14.91 17.43
C ARG A 157 -10.39 -16.06 16.54
N THR A 158 -11.13 -16.36 15.48
CA THR A 158 -10.77 -17.34 14.45
C THR A 158 -10.95 -16.74 13.05
N TRP A 159 -10.11 -17.18 12.12
CA TRP A 159 -10.05 -16.63 10.77
C TRP A 159 -10.03 -17.76 9.74
N ALA A 160 -10.62 -17.51 8.59
CA ALA A 160 -10.49 -18.29 7.36
C ALA A 160 -10.03 -17.37 6.24
N ASP A 161 -9.49 -17.93 5.15
CA ASP A 161 -8.91 -17.13 4.07
C ASP A 161 -9.50 -17.46 2.71
N MET A 162 -9.31 -16.52 1.78
CA MET A 162 -9.71 -16.65 0.39
C MET A 162 -8.81 -15.83 -0.54
N THR A 163 -8.79 -16.21 -1.81
CA THR A 163 -8.20 -15.39 -2.87
C THR A 163 -9.32 -14.87 -3.77
N PRO A 164 -9.41 -13.56 -4.01
CA PRO A 164 -10.48 -12.96 -4.79
C PRO A 164 -10.32 -13.33 -6.26
N PRO A 165 -11.39 -13.25 -7.08
CA PRO A 165 -11.37 -13.67 -8.47
C PRO A 165 -10.60 -12.75 -9.43
N PHE A 166 -9.67 -11.93 -8.94
CA PHE A 166 -8.94 -10.93 -9.75
C PHE A 166 -8.20 -11.54 -10.95
N TRP A 167 -7.73 -12.78 -10.84
CA TRP A 167 -6.95 -13.46 -11.87
C TRP A 167 -7.77 -14.00 -13.04
N GLN A 168 -9.10 -13.96 -12.93
CA GLN A 168 -10.02 -14.33 -14.00
C GLN A 168 -10.41 -13.11 -14.84
N PHE A 169 -10.03 -11.90 -14.39
CA PHE A 169 -10.31 -10.66 -15.07
C PHE A 169 -9.28 -10.42 -16.18
N LEU A 170 -9.79 -10.10 -17.37
CA LEU A 170 -8.99 -9.50 -18.44
C LEU A 170 -9.13 -7.99 -18.32
N MET A 171 -8.00 -7.28 -18.29
CA MET A 171 -7.98 -5.82 -18.33
C MET A 171 -8.70 -5.31 -19.59
N GLU A 172 -9.14 -4.05 -19.59
CA GLU A 172 -10.00 -3.52 -20.67
C GLU A 172 -9.36 -3.59 -22.07
N ASP A 173 -8.04 -3.67 -22.14
CA ASP A 173 -7.25 -3.81 -23.36
C ASP A 173 -6.88 -5.27 -23.70
N GLY A 174 -7.37 -6.24 -22.93
CA GLY A 174 -7.21 -7.68 -23.15
C GLY A 174 -6.03 -8.32 -22.44
N HIS A 175 -5.22 -7.56 -21.68
CA HIS A 175 -4.09 -8.13 -20.92
C HIS A 175 -4.55 -8.91 -19.68
N THR A 176 -3.71 -9.87 -19.29
CA THR A 176 -3.79 -10.55 -17.98
C THR A 176 -2.86 -9.87 -16.99
N ALA A 177 -3.23 -9.89 -15.71
CA ALA A 177 -2.36 -9.43 -14.64
C ALA A 177 -1.35 -10.51 -14.21
N ASP A 178 -0.09 -10.13 -14.01
CA ASP A 178 0.92 -10.99 -13.40
C ASP A 178 0.93 -10.86 -11.87
N ALA A 179 0.46 -9.71 -11.37
CA ALA A 179 0.49 -9.35 -9.96
C ALA A 179 -0.70 -8.48 -9.55
N CYS A 180 -0.96 -8.47 -8.24
CA CYS A 180 -1.90 -7.63 -7.53
C CYS A 180 -1.19 -7.07 -6.30
N SER A 181 -1.39 -5.79 -5.99
CA SER A 181 -0.82 -5.15 -4.82
C SER A 181 -1.87 -4.35 -4.05
N ASP A 182 -1.53 -4.00 -2.81
CA ASP A 182 -2.21 -2.98 -2.00
C ASP A 182 -3.71 -3.24 -1.79
N PRO A 183 -4.07 -4.40 -1.22
CA PRO A 183 -5.47 -4.73 -1.02
C PRO A 183 -6.18 -3.68 -0.17
N THR A 184 -7.45 -3.46 -0.49
CA THR A 184 -8.33 -2.54 0.23
C THR A 184 -9.68 -3.22 0.47
N VAL A 185 -10.33 -2.88 1.58
CA VAL A 185 -11.61 -3.50 1.98
C VAL A 185 -12.54 -2.50 2.67
N THR A 186 -13.84 -2.63 2.43
CA THR A 186 -14.89 -1.84 3.10
C THR A 186 -16.22 -2.58 3.13
N PHE A 187 -17.15 -2.13 3.99
CA PHE A 187 -18.55 -2.53 3.97
C PHE A 187 -19.46 -1.34 3.72
N ASP A 188 -20.58 -1.55 3.01
CA ASP A 188 -21.64 -0.55 2.90
C ASP A 188 -22.68 -0.62 4.04
N ALA A 189 -23.66 0.28 4.03
CA ALA A 189 -24.66 0.41 5.09
C ALA A 189 -25.71 -0.73 5.11
N ASP A 190 -25.70 -1.61 4.11
CA ASP A 190 -26.53 -2.81 4.02
C ASP A 190 -25.73 -4.09 4.30
N GLY A 191 -24.43 -3.98 4.59
CA GLY A 191 -23.56 -5.10 4.94
C GLY A 191 -22.97 -5.83 3.73
N ASN A 192 -23.02 -5.25 2.53
CA ASN A 192 -22.23 -5.77 1.41
C ASN A 192 -20.76 -5.43 1.63
N ALA A 193 -19.88 -6.40 1.42
CA ALA A 193 -18.44 -6.20 1.47
C ALA A 193 -17.88 -5.91 0.07
N TYR A 194 -16.83 -5.10 0.02
CA TYR A 194 -16.10 -4.77 -1.19
C TYR A 194 -14.61 -4.94 -0.95
N VAL A 195 -13.91 -5.49 -1.93
CA VAL A 195 -12.46 -5.63 -1.92
C VAL A 195 -11.88 -5.15 -3.24
N GLY A 196 -10.67 -4.60 -3.21
CA GLY A 196 -10.01 -4.08 -4.40
C GLY A 196 -8.51 -4.24 -4.38
N GLY A 197 -7.85 -3.96 -5.51
CA GLY A 197 -6.40 -4.04 -5.62
C GLY A 197 -5.92 -3.51 -6.97
N ILE A 198 -4.65 -3.12 -7.04
CA ILE A 198 -3.97 -2.76 -8.28
C ILE A 198 -3.43 -4.01 -8.94
N LEU A 199 -3.97 -4.31 -10.11
CA LEU A 199 -3.48 -5.31 -11.03
C LEU A 199 -2.49 -4.68 -12.00
N PHE A 200 -1.42 -5.39 -12.33
CA PHE A 200 -0.49 -4.98 -13.38
C PHE A 200 0.19 -6.17 -14.03
N GLN A 201 0.59 -5.97 -15.28
CA GLN A 201 1.43 -6.91 -15.99
C GLN A 201 2.87 -6.40 -15.97
N ILE A 202 3.81 -7.26 -15.62
CA ILE A 202 5.19 -6.84 -15.30
C ILE A 202 5.94 -6.39 -16.56
N ASN A 203 5.67 -7.05 -17.70
CA ASN A 203 6.36 -6.81 -18.97
C ASN A 203 5.49 -6.07 -19.99
N SER A 204 4.52 -5.27 -19.55
CA SER A 204 3.78 -4.35 -20.41
C SER A 204 3.46 -3.05 -19.66
N ASN A 205 2.74 -2.12 -20.29
CA ASN A 205 2.26 -0.92 -19.59
C ASN A 205 0.89 -1.11 -18.92
N ALA A 206 0.26 -2.28 -19.11
CA ALA A 206 -1.10 -2.52 -18.67
C ALA A 206 -1.21 -2.60 -17.14
N SER A 207 -2.08 -1.78 -16.58
CA SER A 207 -2.44 -1.78 -15.16
C SER A 207 -3.91 -1.43 -14.96
N ALA A 208 -4.51 -1.90 -13.88
CA ALA A 208 -5.88 -1.62 -13.52
C ALA A 208 -6.07 -1.56 -12.01
N PHE A 209 -7.01 -0.76 -11.54
CA PHE A 209 -7.54 -0.81 -10.19
C PHE A 209 -8.96 -1.37 -10.27
N VAL A 210 -9.18 -2.53 -9.65
CA VAL A 210 -10.45 -3.26 -9.70
C VAL A 210 -11.10 -3.44 -8.34
N VAL A 211 -12.41 -3.70 -8.35
CA VAL A 211 -13.23 -4.00 -7.18
C VAL A 211 -14.10 -5.24 -7.43
N ALA A 212 -14.15 -6.13 -6.44
CA ALA A 212 -15.10 -7.24 -6.36
C ALA A 212 -16.06 -7.05 -5.17
N LYS A 213 -17.20 -7.73 -5.21
CA LYS A 213 -18.27 -7.59 -4.21
C LYS A 213 -18.60 -8.92 -3.54
N SER A 214 -18.93 -8.87 -2.25
CA SER A 214 -19.61 -9.93 -1.51
C SER A 214 -20.95 -9.37 -1.04
N ASN A 215 -22.06 -9.92 -1.53
CA ASN A 215 -23.38 -9.47 -1.11
C ASN A 215 -23.61 -9.75 0.40
N ALA A 216 -24.43 -8.92 1.05
CA ALA A 216 -24.81 -9.12 2.45
C ALA A 216 -25.35 -10.55 2.68
N GLY A 217 -24.90 -11.20 3.76
CA GLY A 217 -25.20 -12.60 4.07
C GLY A 217 -24.20 -13.62 3.51
N ILE A 218 -23.35 -13.23 2.56
CA ILE A 218 -22.13 -13.98 2.18
C ILE A 218 -20.98 -13.61 3.12
N ASP A 219 -21.02 -12.40 3.67
CA ASP A 219 -20.19 -11.90 4.77
C ASP A 219 -18.67 -12.02 4.53
N GLY A 220 -18.25 -11.90 3.26
CA GLY A 220 -16.84 -11.95 2.87
C GLY A 220 -16.26 -13.35 2.71
N THR A 221 -17.06 -14.42 2.85
CA THR A 221 -16.58 -15.80 2.62
C THR A 221 -16.04 -16.01 1.20
N PHE A 222 -16.67 -15.38 0.22
CA PHE A 222 -16.18 -15.28 -1.14
C PHE A 222 -16.59 -13.95 -1.79
N PHE A 223 -15.93 -13.61 -2.91
CA PHE A 223 -16.20 -12.42 -3.72
C PHE A 223 -16.54 -12.80 -5.15
N HIS A 224 -17.42 -12.02 -5.77
CA HIS A 224 -17.97 -12.22 -7.10
C HIS A 224 -18.06 -10.88 -7.85
N THR A 225 -18.58 -10.90 -9.07
CA THR A 225 -18.85 -9.70 -9.87
C THR A 225 -19.75 -8.72 -9.11
N PRO A 226 -19.45 -7.40 -9.09
CA PRO A 226 -20.37 -6.42 -8.55
C PRO A 226 -21.62 -6.22 -9.44
N THR A 227 -21.59 -6.64 -10.70
CA THR A 227 -22.71 -6.51 -11.65
C THR A 227 -23.89 -7.37 -11.22
N ALA A 228 -25.01 -6.73 -10.90
CA ALA A 228 -26.23 -7.43 -10.52
C ALA A 228 -26.78 -8.28 -11.68
N GLY A 229 -27.21 -9.50 -11.37
CA GLY A 229 -27.77 -10.41 -12.37
C GLY A 229 -28.21 -11.74 -11.77
N PRO A 230 -28.90 -12.60 -12.55
CA PRO A 230 -29.20 -13.95 -12.14
C PRO A 230 -27.89 -14.73 -11.92
N PHE A 231 -27.81 -15.52 -10.85
CA PHE A 231 -26.61 -16.29 -10.48
C PHE A 231 -25.34 -15.43 -10.25
N GLN A 232 -25.49 -14.16 -9.88
CA GLN A 232 -24.38 -13.25 -9.60
C GLN A 232 -23.32 -13.87 -8.69
N GLU A 233 -23.74 -14.57 -7.63
CA GLU A 233 -22.86 -15.23 -6.66
C GLU A 233 -21.92 -16.28 -7.27
N TYR A 234 -22.26 -16.81 -8.44
CA TYR A 234 -21.47 -17.80 -9.17
C TYR A 234 -20.67 -17.19 -10.34
N SER A 235 -20.74 -15.87 -10.54
CA SER A 235 -20.04 -15.16 -11.60
C SER A 235 -18.90 -14.31 -11.04
N THR A 236 -17.68 -14.61 -11.46
CA THR A 236 -16.46 -13.92 -11.01
C THR A 236 -16.12 -12.68 -11.82
N ALA A 237 -16.73 -12.53 -13.01
CA ALA A 237 -16.49 -11.43 -13.94
C ALA A 237 -17.82 -10.88 -14.51
N PRO A 238 -17.84 -9.62 -15.01
CA PRO A 238 -16.75 -8.64 -14.96
C PRO A 238 -16.49 -8.14 -13.54
N LEU A 239 -15.31 -7.60 -13.27
CA LEU A 239 -15.06 -6.84 -12.04
C LEU A 239 -15.51 -5.39 -12.23
N GLY A 240 -15.65 -4.64 -11.12
CA GLY A 240 -15.74 -3.19 -11.19
C GLY A 240 -14.38 -2.62 -11.54
N VAL A 241 -14.28 -1.81 -12.59
CA VAL A 241 -13.02 -1.19 -13.03
C VAL A 241 -13.03 0.28 -12.63
N VAL A 242 -12.18 0.64 -11.66
CA VAL A 242 -12.04 2.01 -11.16
C VAL A 242 -11.14 2.83 -12.10
N ALA A 243 -10.03 2.23 -12.49
CA ALA A 243 -9.06 2.79 -13.43
C ALA A 243 -8.44 1.66 -14.25
N SER A 244 -8.10 1.94 -15.50
CA SER A 244 -7.37 1.05 -16.41
C SER A 244 -6.50 1.91 -17.31
N ASP A 245 -5.23 1.57 -17.45
CA ASP A 245 -4.25 2.34 -18.24
C ASP A 245 -3.24 1.40 -18.92
N ASN A 246 -2.78 1.79 -20.11
CA ASN A 246 -1.74 1.09 -20.87
C ASN A 246 -0.72 2.09 -21.44
N SER A 247 -0.44 3.14 -20.68
CA SER A 247 0.57 4.14 -20.96
C SER A 247 1.85 3.81 -20.22
N SER A 248 2.98 3.87 -20.92
CA SER A 248 4.29 3.72 -20.29
C SER A 248 4.62 4.84 -19.31
N ALA A 249 3.92 5.97 -19.38
CA ALA A 249 4.16 7.15 -18.56
C ALA A 249 3.22 7.26 -17.36
N ILE A 250 2.30 6.31 -17.14
CA ILE A 250 1.31 6.35 -16.06
C ILE A 250 1.31 5.04 -15.28
N PHE A 251 1.17 5.14 -13.96
CA PHE A 251 0.94 4.00 -13.08
C PHE A 251 0.05 4.42 -11.91
N HIS A 252 -0.77 3.51 -11.43
CA HIS A 252 -1.67 3.72 -10.30
C HIS A 252 -1.10 3.00 -9.08
N ASP A 253 -0.91 3.74 -7.99
CA ASP A 253 -0.42 3.26 -6.69
C ASP A 253 -0.37 4.47 -5.75
N LYS A 254 -0.84 4.48 -4.50
CA LYS A 254 -1.51 3.46 -3.70
C LYS A 254 -2.99 3.81 -3.58
N GLU A 255 -3.85 2.82 -3.64
CA GLU A 255 -5.31 2.90 -3.71
C GLU A 255 -6.01 2.55 -2.39
N PHE A 256 -7.22 3.07 -2.24
CA PHE A 256 -8.15 2.71 -1.18
C PHE A 256 -9.60 2.81 -1.69
N ILE A 257 -10.47 1.98 -1.11
CA ILE A 257 -11.92 2.12 -1.24
C ILE A 257 -12.57 2.38 0.12
N VAL A 258 -13.68 3.12 0.10
CA VAL A 258 -14.59 3.26 1.24
C VAL A 258 -16.02 3.28 0.73
N ALA A 259 -16.93 2.58 1.40
CA ALA A 259 -18.34 2.62 1.10
C ALA A 259 -19.08 3.48 2.13
N ASP A 260 -20.13 4.15 1.70
CA ASP A 260 -21.00 4.92 2.59
C ASP A 260 -21.82 3.96 3.46
N ALA A 261 -21.34 3.77 4.69
CA ALA A 261 -21.96 2.93 5.70
C ALA A 261 -23.06 3.66 6.52
N SER A 262 -23.35 4.93 6.22
CA SER A 262 -24.33 5.71 6.97
C SER A 262 -25.76 5.44 6.50
N ARG A 263 -26.63 5.05 7.44
CA ARG A 263 -28.08 4.88 7.19
C ARG A 263 -28.79 6.20 6.87
N THR A 264 -28.23 7.33 7.26
CA THR A 264 -28.82 8.67 7.09
C THR A 264 -28.23 9.44 5.91
N SER A 265 -27.20 8.91 5.26
CA SER A 265 -26.56 9.60 4.14
C SER A 265 -27.47 9.66 2.91
N PRO A 266 -27.48 10.78 2.17
CA PRO A 266 -28.12 10.86 0.85
C PRO A 266 -27.41 10.01 -0.22
N LYS A 267 -26.17 9.57 0.05
CA LYS A 267 -25.34 8.73 -0.82
C LYS A 267 -25.11 7.33 -0.23
N LYS A 268 -25.99 6.89 0.66
CA LYS A 268 -25.98 5.55 1.28
C LYS A 268 -25.62 4.47 0.25
N ASN A 269 -24.68 3.60 0.62
CA ASN A 269 -24.14 2.50 -0.18
C ASN A 269 -23.37 2.88 -1.45
N ASN A 270 -23.12 4.16 -1.73
CA ASN A 270 -22.13 4.49 -2.75
C ASN A 270 -20.76 3.96 -2.31
N VAL A 271 -19.98 3.51 -3.29
CA VAL A 271 -18.60 3.07 -3.06
C VAL A 271 -17.67 4.09 -3.71
N TYR A 272 -16.67 4.52 -2.98
CA TYR A 272 -15.70 5.53 -3.39
C TYR A 272 -14.32 4.91 -3.46
N ALA A 273 -13.54 5.39 -4.41
CA ALA A 273 -12.17 4.97 -4.61
C ALA A 273 -11.28 6.20 -4.71
N THR A 274 -10.15 6.16 -4.00
CA THR A 274 -9.10 7.18 -4.10
C THR A 274 -7.77 6.50 -4.31
N TRP A 275 -6.91 7.08 -5.13
CA TRP A 275 -5.59 6.52 -5.37
C TRP A 275 -4.61 7.60 -5.81
N THR A 276 -3.32 7.30 -5.70
CA THR A 276 -2.29 8.14 -6.28
C THR A 276 -2.05 7.76 -7.74
N ARG A 277 -2.03 8.76 -8.64
CA ARG A 277 -1.75 8.56 -10.06
C ARG A 277 -0.38 9.12 -10.40
N PHE A 278 0.62 8.24 -10.47
CA PHE A 278 1.96 8.61 -10.91
C PHE A 278 1.96 8.88 -12.41
N ALA A 279 2.58 9.99 -12.82
CA ALA A 279 2.83 10.25 -14.23
C ALA A 279 4.13 11.02 -14.51
N PHE A 280 4.79 10.66 -15.61
CA PHE A 280 5.79 11.53 -16.24
C PHE A 280 5.08 12.54 -17.14
N THR A 281 5.13 13.83 -16.75
CA THR A 281 4.40 14.91 -17.43
C THR A 281 5.26 15.70 -18.40
N GLY A 282 6.58 15.76 -18.17
CA GLY A 282 7.48 16.66 -18.87
C GLY A 282 7.26 18.15 -18.56
N ILE A 283 6.44 18.47 -17.56
CA ILE A 283 6.09 19.84 -17.14
C ILE A 283 6.60 20.06 -15.71
N GLY A 284 7.02 21.28 -15.39
CA GLY A 284 7.46 21.64 -14.04
C GLY A 284 8.63 20.75 -13.60
N VAL A 285 8.43 20.01 -12.50
CA VAL A 285 9.42 19.04 -12.01
C VAL A 285 9.43 17.69 -12.75
N GLN A 286 8.74 17.63 -13.89
CA GLN A 286 8.65 16.53 -14.87
C GLN A 286 7.85 15.30 -14.45
N VAL A 287 7.52 15.18 -13.17
CA VAL A 287 6.66 14.14 -12.61
C VAL A 287 5.62 14.74 -11.70
N HIS A 288 4.48 14.08 -11.61
CA HIS A 288 3.51 14.32 -10.56
C HIS A 288 2.86 13.02 -10.08
N SER A 289 2.27 13.07 -8.90
CA SER A 289 1.55 11.99 -8.23
C SER A 289 0.31 12.53 -7.50
N PRO A 290 -0.63 13.23 -8.17
CA PRO A 290 -1.86 13.71 -7.52
C PRO A 290 -2.75 12.56 -7.01
N ILE A 291 -3.59 12.86 -6.03
CA ILE A 291 -4.69 12.00 -5.57
C ILE A 291 -5.86 12.11 -6.54
N TYR A 292 -6.32 10.97 -7.02
CA TYR A 292 -7.48 10.81 -7.87
C TYR A 292 -8.66 10.24 -7.09
N PHE A 293 -9.86 10.48 -7.62
CA PHE A 293 -11.14 10.01 -7.09
C PHE A 293 -12.01 9.41 -8.19
N SER A 294 -12.75 8.36 -7.84
CA SER A 294 -13.88 7.84 -8.61
C SER A 294 -14.96 7.30 -7.65
N GLN A 295 -16.20 7.22 -8.12
CA GLN A 295 -17.32 6.70 -7.35
C GLN A 295 -18.20 5.76 -8.16
N SER A 296 -18.82 4.83 -7.45
CA SER A 296 -19.88 3.95 -7.91
C SER A 296 -21.15 4.22 -7.11
N ALA A 297 -22.27 4.35 -7.82
CA ALA A 297 -23.61 4.50 -7.26
C ALA A 297 -24.48 3.23 -7.42
N ASP A 298 -23.92 2.16 -7.98
CA ASP A 298 -24.62 0.92 -8.32
C ASP A 298 -23.96 -0.31 -7.67
N GLY A 299 -23.34 -0.11 -6.50
CA GLY A 299 -22.75 -1.17 -5.72
C GLY A 299 -21.48 -1.76 -6.35
N GLY A 300 -20.63 -0.90 -6.91
CA GLY A 300 -19.32 -1.24 -7.46
C GLY A 300 -19.32 -1.74 -8.90
N ALA A 301 -20.49 -1.80 -9.56
CA ALA A 301 -20.61 -2.38 -10.90
C ALA A 301 -20.06 -1.44 -11.98
N THR A 302 -20.36 -0.15 -11.89
CA THR A 302 -19.80 0.90 -12.74
C THR A 302 -19.19 2.02 -11.92
N TRP A 303 -18.20 2.69 -12.50
CA TRP A 303 -17.40 3.73 -11.85
C TRP A 303 -17.36 4.99 -12.72
N SER A 304 -17.36 6.16 -12.09
CA SER A 304 -17.14 7.43 -12.79
C SER A 304 -15.71 7.52 -13.34
N SER A 305 -15.49 8.39 -14.32
CA SER A 305 -14.13 8.73 -14.73
C SER A 305 -13.31 9.26 -13.55
N GLY A 306 -12.03 8.90 -13.49
CA GLY A 306 -11.13 9.39 -12.46
C GLY A 306 -10.85 10.89 -12.60
N ILE A 307 -10.98 11.63 -11.51
CA ILE A 307 -10.66 13.07 -11.44
C ILE A 307 -9.59 13.34 -10.38
N ALA A 308 -8.70 14.30 -10.62
CA ALA A 308 -7.74 14.74 -9.60
C ALA A 308 -8.45 15.59 -8.52
N ILE A 309 -8.21 15.30 -7.24
CA ILE A 309 -8.88 15.94 -6.10
C ILE A 309 -7.92 16.63 -5.12
N SER A 310 -6.60 16.49 -5.27
CA SER A 310 -5.61 17.13 -4.39
C SER A 310 -5.73 18.66 -4.31
N GLY A 311 -6.27 19.27 -5.37
CA GLY A 311 -6.46 20.72 -5.48
C GLY A 311 -5.14 21.50 -5.64
N ALA A 312 -5.22 22.80 -5.37
CA ALA A 312 -4.10 23.72 -5.50
C ALA A 312 -4.09 24.73 -4.35
N SER A 313 -2.90 25.16 -3.94
CA SER A 313 -2.70 26.17 -2.91
C SER A 313 -1.34 26.84 -3.05
N ALA A 314 -1.33 28.16 -3.24
CA ALA A 314 -0.10 28.93 -3.33
C ALA A 314 0.71 28.94 -2.02
N THR A 315 0.05 28.74 -0.88
CA THR A 315 0.70 28.74 0.45
C THR A 315 1.19 27.36 0.86
N LEU A 316 0.48 26.30 0.48
CA LEU A 316 0.84 24.93 0.86
C LEU A 316 1.68 24.23 -0.21
N CYS A 317 1.45 24.53 -1.49
CA CYS A 317 1.95 23.77 -2.63
C CYS A 317 2.59 24.67 -3.71
N GLY A 318 3.10 25.85 -3.32
CA GLY A 318 3.70 26.83 -4.24
C GLY A 318 5.06 26.45 -4.82
N VAL A 319 5.51 25.19 -4.63
CA VAL A 319 6.80 24.68 -5.12
C VAL A 319 6.67 23.25 -5.62
N PHE A 320 7.57 22.88 -6.52
CA PHE A 320 7.72 21.51 -7.04
C PHE A 320 6.48 20.92 -7.70
N SER A 321 5.62 21.75 -8.28
CA SER A 321 4.54 21.27 -9.13
C SER A 321 5.08 20.59 -10.38
N GLY A 322 4.51 19.44 -10.73
CA GLY A 322 4.74 18.71 -11.98
C GLY A 322 3.70 19.00 -13.05
N SER A 323 2.86 20.02 -12.82
CA SER A 323 1.71 20.37 -13.63
C SER A 323 1.83 21.80 -14.18
N SER A 324 0.92 22.18 -15.08
CA SER A 324 0.89 23.54 -15.63
C SER A 324 0.51 24.61 -14.60
N ASP A 325 -0.25 24.24 -13.57
CA ASP A 325 -0.49 25.10 -12.41
C ASP A 325 0.70 25.00 -11.45
N PRO A 326 1.48 26.09 -11.24
CA PRO A 326 2.63 26.06 -10.34
C PRO A 326 2.27 25.85 -8.87
N ASN A 327 0.99 25.95 -8.50
CA ASN A 327 0.49 25.78 -7.13
C ASN A 327 -0.28 24.47 -6.93
N ALA A 328 -0.27 23.56 -7.90
CA ALA A 328 -0.90 22.26 -7.75
C ALA A 328 -0.28 21.48 -6.58
N CYS A 329 -1.12 20.93 -5.71
CA CYS A 329 -0.70 19.92 -4.75
C CYS A 329 -0.67 18.61 -5.50
N ASP A 330 0.48 18.23 -6.04
CA ASP A 330 0.58 17.12 -7.00
C ASP A 330 1.80 16.24 -6.76
N GLN A 331 2.41 16.32 -5.57
CA GLN A 331 3.46 15.42 -5.11
C GLN A 331 2.93 14.62 -3.93
N ASP A 332 1.78 13.97 -4.15
CA ASP A 332 0.99 13.32 -3.10
C ASP A 332 1.19 11.81 -3.08
N GLN A 333 0.91 11.20 -1.92
CA GLN A 333 0.74 9.76 -1.84
C GLN A 333 -0.12 9.35 -0.63
N GLY A 334 -0.72 8.16 -0.70
CA GLY A 334 -1.30 7.46 0.44
C GLY A 334 -2.61 8.06 0.90
N SER A 335 -3.53 8.27 -0.03
CA SER A 335 -4.89 8.73 0.30
C SER A 335 -5.63 7.74 1.18
N HIS A 336 -6.27 8.22 2.24
CA HIS A 336 -7.17 7.44 3.09
C HIS A 336 -8.56 8.12 3.15
N PRO A 337 -9.57 7.58 2.45
CA PRO A 337 -10.90 8.17 2.42
C PRO A 337 -11.78 7.69 3.59
N VAL A 338 -12.64 8.57 4.12
CA VAL A 338 -13.72 8.23 5.07
C VAL A 338 -15.01 8.98 4.73
N VAL A 339 -16.16 8.42 5.13
CA VAL A 339 -17.48 9.00 4.84
C VAL A 339 -18.19 9.36 6.16
N GLY A 340 -18.59 10.62 6.30
CA GLY A 340 -19.38 11.12 7.42
C GLY A 340 -20.83 10.64 7.38
N THR A 341 -21.55 10.79 8.49
CA THR A 341 -22.96 10.37 8.59
C THR A 341 -23.90 11.16 7.66
N ASP A 342 -23.47 12.33 7.20
CA ASP A 342 -24.16 13.19 6.23
C ASP A 342 -23.79 12.89 4.77
N GLY A 343 -22.94 11.88 4.52
CA GLY A 343 -22.44 11.51 3.20
C GLY A 343 -21.26 12.34 2.71
N THR A 344 -20.72 13.25 3.53
CA THR A 344 -19.50 13.99 3.19
C THR A 344 -18.31 13.05 3.13
N ILE A 345 -17.56 13.08 2.04
CA ILE A 345 -16.35 12.29 1.87
C ILE A 345 -15.16 13.17 2.27
N TYR A 346 -14.30 12.65 3.14
CA TYR A 346 -13.05 13.27 3.55
C TYR A 346 -11.89 12.41 3.08
N VAL A 347 -10.86 13.00 2.48
CA VAL A 347 -9.69 12.28 1.98
C VAL A 347 -8.44 12.93 2.56
N ALA A 348 -7.77 12.22 3.46
CA ALA A 348 -6.47 12.62 3.99
C ALA A 348 -5.34 12.00 3.16
N PHE A 349 -4.24 12.72 2.95
CA PHE A 349 -3.09 12.23 2.18
C PHE A 349 -1.80 12.97 2.56
N GLY A 350 -0.65 12.35 2.28
CA GLY A 350 0.64 13.00 2.43
C GLY A 350 0.95 13.84 1.18
N ASN A 351 1.56 15.01 1.37
CA ASN A 351 1.97 15.91 0.29
C ASN A 351 3.44 16.36 0.47
N GLY A 352 4.21 16.30 -0.63
CA GLY A 352 5.63 16.65 -0.70
C GLY A 352 5.94 17.93 -1.47
N ASN A 353 4.96 18.79 -1.77
CA ASN A 353 5.18 20.09 -2.42
C ASN A 353 5.80 21.11 -1.42
N THR A 354 6.93 20.76 -0.82
CA THR A 354 7.54 21.48 0.30
C THR A 354 9.02 21.76 0.09
N SER A 355 9.49 22.92 0.56
CA SER A 355 10.87 23.38 0.37
C SER A 355 11.89 22.79 1.35
N VAL A 356 11.45 22.07 2.39
CA VAL A 356 12.32 21.49 3.42
C VAL A 356 12.55 20.01 3.12
N PRO A 357 13.81 19.54 2.92
CA PRO A 357 14.08 18.11 2.76
C PRO A 357 13.55 17.29 3.95
N GLY A 358 12.72 16.29 3.67
CA GLY A 358 12.07 15.46 4.69
C GLY A 358 11.00 16.19 5.52
N GLY A 359 10.76 17.48 5.28
CA GLY A 359 9.66 18.23 5.88
C GLY A 359 8.48 18.27 4.93
N ASN A 360 7.54 17.35 5.09
CA ASN A 360 6.33 17.21 4.28
C ASN A 360 5.11 17.66 5.08
N GLN A 361 3.90 17.42 4.56
CA GLN A 361 2.65 17.78 5.23
C GLN A 361 1.56 16.73 5.02
N VAL A 362 0.65 16.63 5.99
CA VAL A 362 -0.61 15.91 5.83
C VAL A 362 -1.68 16.91 5.40
N LEU A 363 -2.33 16.64 4.28
CA LEU A 363 -3.42 17.45 3.73
C LEU A 363 -4.74 16.69 3.78
N LEU A 364 -5.84 17.44 3.75
CA LEU A 364 -7.18 16.90 3.62
C LEU A 364 -8.00 17.73 2.64
N VAL A 365 -8.79 17.03 1.82
CA VAL A 365 -9.85 17.59 0.97
C VAL A 365 -11.17 16.91 1.28
N SER A 366 -12.28 17.58 1.02
CA SER A 366 -13.60 16.99 1.21
C SER A 366 -14.59 17.35 0.10
N CYS A 367 -15.61 16.52 -0.05
CA CYS A 367 -16.75 16.76 -0.92
C CYS A 367 -18.06 16.49 -0.16
N PRO A 368 -18.95 17.49 -0.01
CA PRO A 368 -20.20 17.32 0.74
C PRO A 368 -21.11 16.21 0.21
N GLY A 369 -21.85 15.55 1.11
CA GLY A 369 -22.82 14.51 0.76
C GLY A 369 -23.94 14.96 -0.18
N THR A 370 -24.23 16.26 -0.23
CA THR A 370 -25.23 16.85 -1.13
C THR A 370 -24.69 17.27 -2.50
N ALA A 371 -23.37 17.23 -2.70
CA ALA A 371 -22.72 17.67 -3.93
C ALA A 371 -22.40 16.50 -4.87
N ASP A 372 -22.22 16.77 -6.16
CA ASP A 372 -21.69 15.79 -7.11
C ASP A 372 -20.17 15.72 -7.01
N CYS A 373 -19.64 14.67 -6.38
CA CYS A 373 -18.20 14.52 -6.18
C CYS A 373 -17.44 14.10 -7.44
N THR A 374 -18.12 13.82 -8.56
CA THR A 374 -17.45 13.62 -9.85
C THR A 374 -17.04 14.92 -10.51
N ASN A 375 -17.54 16.06 -10.00
CA ASN A 375 -17.11 17.38 -10.44
C ASN A 375 -15.99 17.90 -9.52
N PRO A 376 -14.75 18.11 -10.03
CA PRO A 376 -13.63 18.58 -9.22
C PRO A 376 -13.88 19.95 -8.55
N THR A 377 -14.79 20.78 -9.08
CA THR A 377 -15.10 22.09 -8.47
C THR A 377 -15.91 21.99 -7.16
N ASN A 378 -16.48 20.83 -6.86
CA ASN A 378 -17.23 20.59 -5.63
C ASN A 378 -16.35 20.12 -4.46
N TRP A 379 -15.07 19.86 -4.73
CA TRP A 379 -14.09 19.53 -3.71
C TRP A 379 -13.52 20.81 -3.08
N THR A 380 -13.25 20.77 -1.79
CA THR A 380 -12.61 21.89 -1.09
C THR A 380 -11.18 22.12 -1.59
N SER A 381 -10.66 23.33 -1.43
CA SER A 381 -9.21 23.54 -1.43
C SER A 381 -8.54 22.67 -0.35
N PRO A 382 -7.28 22.24 -0.56
CA PRO A 382 -6.57 21.43 0.42
C PRO A 382 -6.35 22.20 1.73
N VAL A 383 -6.66 21.54 2.84
CA VAL A 383 -6.46 22.04 4.20
C VAL A 383 -5.31 21.27 4.83
N LYS A 384 -4.38 22.00 5.47
CA LYS A 384 -3.27 21.38 6.20
C LYS A 384 -3.78 20.83 7.54
N VAL A 385 -3.57 19.54 7.75
CA VAL A 385 -3.85 18.83 9.00
C VAL A 385 -2.66 18.97 9.96
N GLY A 386 -1.44 18.76 9.46
CA GLY A 386 -0.23 18.76 10.27
C GLY A 386 1.04 18.62 9.44
N ASP A 387 2.19 18.73 10.10
CA ASP A 387 3.49 18.42 9.50
C ASP A 387 3.68 16.90 9.39
N LEU A 388 4.40 16.46 8.37
CA LEU A 388 4.77 15.06 8.14
C LEU A 388 6.29 14.97 7.95
N ILE A 389 7.01 14.47 8.93
CA ILE A 389 8.48 14.48 8.92
C ILE A 389 9.06 13.12 8.49
N GLY A 390 9.59 13.05 7.27
CA GLY A 390 10.20 11.86 6.66
C GLY A 390 11.73 11.93 6.62
N THR A 391 12.37 12.09 7.78
CA THR A 391 13.85 12.22 7.89
C THR A 391 14.54 10.94 8.36
N HIS A 392 13.88 9.79 8.19
CA HIS A 392 14.43 8.47 8.56
C HIS A 392 15.81 8.23 7.92
N PRO A 393 16.69 7.44 8.57
CA PRO A 393 17.91 6.96 7.95
C PRO A 393 17.63 6.24 6.62
N ILE A 394 18.38 6.61 5.58
CA ILE A 394 18.21 6.10 4.22
C ILE A 394 19.20 4.96 3.98
N GLY A 395 18.71 3.88 3.38
CA GLY A 395 19.54 2.74 2.99
C GLY A 395 20.49 3.03 1.81
N PRO A 396 21.40 2.10 1.53
CA PRO A 396 21.32 0.71 1.95
C PRO A 396 21.88 0.44 3.35
N SER A 397 21.47 -0.67 3.97
CA SER A 397 22.16 -1.25 5.13
C SER A 397 22.23 -2.77 5.07
N SER A 398 23.26 -3.35 5.71
CA SER A 398 23.42 -4.80 5.87
C SER A 398 22.28 -5.47 6.66
N ALA A 399 21.47 -4.68 7.38
CA ALA A 399 20.30 -5.16 8.10
C ALA A 399 19.03 -5.25 7.23
N GLY A 400 19.17 -5.03 5.91
CA GLY A 400 18.09 -5.20 4.94
C GLY A 400 17.37 -3.92 4.54
N CYS A 401 17.86 -2.72 4.92
CA CYS A 401 17.28 -1.48 4.43
C CYS A 401 17.65 -1.29 2.95
N PRO A 402 16.69 -1.16 2.02
CA PRO A 402 16.99 -0.99 0.60
C PRO A 402 17.59 0.39 0.27
N PHE A 403 18.27 0.50 -0.86
CA PHE A 403 18.81 1.78 -1.32
C PHE A 403 17.72 2.84 -1.45
N GLY A 404 17.97 4.05 -0.94
CA GLY A 404 17.05 5.19 -1.14
C GLY A 404 15.73 5.11 -0.35
N ARG A 405 15.56 4.11 0.51
CA ARG A 405 14.39 3.95 1.38
C ARG A 405 14.69 4.35 2.81
N GLY A 406 13.71 4.99 3.45
CA GLY A 406 13.74 5.30 4.88
C GLY A 406 13.42 4.05 5.70
N CYS A 407 14.30 3.72 6.64
CA CYS A 407 14.12 2.57 7.51
C CYS A 407 14.39 2.93 8.97
N LEU A 408 13.95 2.06 9.88
CA LEU A 408 14.21 2.16 11.31
C LEU A 408 15.29 1.16 11.76
N PRO A 409 16.54 1.61 11.96
CA PRO A 409 17.60 0.80 12.58
C PRO A 409 17.19 0.20 13.95
N PRO A 410 17.81 -0.91 14.40
CA PRO A 410 18.96 -1.58 13.77
C PRO A 410 18.55 -2.47 12.59
N ASN A 411 17.25 -2.70 12.40
CA ASN A 411 16.73 -3.56 11.35
C ASN A 411 16.44 -2.76 10.08
N GLY A 412 16.35 -3.44 8.95
CA GLY A 412 15.99 -2.83 7.67
C GLY A 412 14.50 -2.48 7.52
N TYR A 413 13.75 -2.31 8.61
CA TYR A 413 12.30 -2.14 8.54
C TYR A 413 11.96 -0.81 7.88
N ARG A 414 11.36 -0.86 6.68
CA ARG A 414 10.95 0.30 5.89
C ARG A 414 9.74 0.97 6.55
N VAL A 415 9.83 2.27 6.81
CA VAL A 415 8.71 3.06 7.36
C VAL A 415 8.40 4.23 6.43
N PRO A 416 7.43 4.04 5.52
CA PRO A 416 6.98 5.12 4.64
C PRO A 416 5.99 6.03 5.39
N GLU A 417 6.32 7.31 5.52
CA GLU A 417 5.50 8.31 6.20
C GLU A 417 4.22 8.65 5.42
N PHE A 418 4.30 8.74 4.08
CA PHE A 418 3.16 9.10 3.22
C PHE A 418 2.04 8.05 3.18
N THR A 419 2.36 6.78 3.44
CA THR A 419 1.38 5.69 3.47
C THR A 419 1.06 5.23 4.89
N SER A 420 1.48 6.00 5.89
CA SER A 420 1.19 5.79 7.32
C SER A 420 0.23 6.86 7.85
N ILE A 421 -0.85 7.10 7.12
CA ILE A 421 -1.90 8.08 7.44
C ILE A 421 -3.25 7.36 7.45
N SER A 422 -4.04 7.59 8.49
CA SER A 422 -5.41 7.08 8.62
C SER A 422 -6.34 8.22 9.02
N ALA A 423 -7.52 8.24 8.43
CA ALA A 423 -8.60 9.15 8.83
C ALA A 423 -9.73 8.37 9.50
N ALA A 424 -10.47 9.03 10.38
CA ALA A 424 -11.68 8.54 11.02
C ALA A 424 -12.69 9.68 11.19
N VAL A 425 -13.98 9.35 11.25
CA VAL A 425 -15.05 10.31 11.45
C VAL A 425 -16.06 9.74 12.45
N ASP A 426 -16.57 10.58 13.36
CA ASP A 426 -17.58 10.17 14.33
C ASP A 426 -19.02 10.50 13.88
N GLY A 427 -20.01 10.14 14.69
CA GLY A 427 -21.42 10.36 14.38
C GLY A 427 -21.87 11.82 14.40
N ALA A 428 -21.00 12.75 14.79
CA ALA A 428 -21.22 14.20 14.71
C ALA A 428 -20.40 14.84 13.56
N ASN A 429 -19.82 14.02 12.67
CA ASN A 429 -18.93 14.45 11.59
C ASN A 429 -17.68 15.21 12.05
N ARG A 430 -17.19 14.95 13.28
CA ARG A 430 -15.84 15.38 13.65
C ARG A 430 -14.84 14.45 13.00
N VAL A 431 -13.85 15.05 12.36
CA VAL A 431 -12.83 14.33 11.58
C VAL A 431 -11.57 14.22 12.41
N TYR A 432 -10.98 13.03 12.46
CA TYR A 432 -9.72 12.74 13.11
C TYR A 432 -8.76 12.24 12.04
N VAL A 433 -7.54 12.76 12.03
CA VAL A 433 -6.48 12.29 11.13
C VAL A 433 -5.29 11.90 12.00
N THR A 434 -4.84 10.67 11.83
CA THR A 434 -3.75 10.04 12.57
C THR A 434 -2.65 9.70 11.59
N TRP A 435 -1.39 9.98 11.97
CA TRP A 435 -0.24 9.63 11.13
C TRP A 435 0.97 9.30 12.00
N SER A 436 1.97 8.65 11.41
CA SER A 436 3.25 8.45 12.09
C SER A 436 4.39 9.12 11.34
N ASP A 437 5.30 9.77 12.07
CA ASP A 437 6.47 10.42 11.45
C ASP A 437 7.70 10.47 12.36
N PHE A 438 8.80 10.97 11.80
CA PHE A 438 10.15 10.89 12.36
C PHE A 438 10.63 12.19 13.02
N ARG A 439 9.72 13.10 13.41
CA ARG A 439 10.11 14.39 14.00
C ARG A 439 10.93 14.25 15.30
N ASN A 440 10.76 13.14 16.01
CA ASN A 440 11.45 12.82 17.26
C ASN A 440 12.66 11.89 17.08
N GLY A 441 13.05 11.57 15.84
CA GLY A 441 14.06 10.56 15.51
C GLY A 441 15.36 10.66 16.30
N GLY A 442 15.87 11.88 16.48
CA GLY A 442 16.97 12.23 17.38
C GLY A 442 18.32 11.52 17.14
N GLY A 443 19.35 11.98 17.85
CA GLY A 443 20.67 11.33 17.90
C GLY A 443 21.30 11.02 16.54
N SER A 444 21.88 9.83 16.41
CA SER A 444 22.51 9.34 15.18
C SER A 444 21.54 9.04 14.02
N CYS A 445 20.23 9.03 14.31
CA CYS A 445 19.19 8.79 13.31
C CYS A 445 18.71 10.10 12.67
N SER A 446 19.03 11.24 13.30
CA SER A 446 18.65 12.58 12.85
C SER A 446 19.82 13.34 12.21
N TRP A 447 19.48 14.38 11.46
CA TRP A 447 20.39 15.26 10.70
C TRP A 447 21.60 15.77 11.52
N LEU A 448 22.78 15.16 11.34
CA LEU A 448 24.05 15.81 11.65
C LEU A 448 24.53 16.55 10.39
N GLY A 449 24.27 17.86 10.32
CA GLY A 449 24.99 18.77 9.41
C GLY A 449 24.49 18.84 7.96
N GLY A 450 23.23 18.54 7.65
CA GLY A 450 22.65 18.84 6.34
C GLY A 450 22.42 17.65 5.41
N ALA A 451 22.86 16.45 5.80
CA ALA A 451 22.68 15.22 5.03
C ALA A 451 21.71 14.26 5.74
N ILE A 452 20.88 13.57 4.97
CA ILE A 452 20.00 12.51 5.48
C ILE A 452 20.89 11.40 6.08
N GLY A 453 20.54 10.93 7.28
CA GLY A 453 21.33 9.90 7.98
C GLY A 453 21.41 8.59 7.18
N SER A 454 22.49 7.84 7.34
CA SER A 454 22.63 6.52 6.71
C SER A 454 22.04 5.44 7.61
N ALA A 455 21.18 4.57 7.06
CA ALA A 455 20.66 3.41 7.78
C ALA A 455 21.75 2.41 8.17
N GLN A 456 22.94 2.46 7.54
CA GLN A 456 24.09 1.62 7.86
C GLN A 456 24.78 2.02 9.17
N THR A 457 24.74 3.31 9.53
CA THR A 457 25.46 3.85 10.69
C THR A 457 24.56 4.39 11.79
N ALA A 458 23.26 4.53 11.52
CA ALA A 458 22.30 4.99 12.51
C ALA A 458 22.08 3.92 13.61
N THR A 459 21.99 4.39 14.85
CA THR A 459 21.85 3.56 16.05
C THR A 459 20.60 3.96 16.84
N PRO A 460 19.80 2.98 17.33
CA PRO A 460 18.58 3.23 18.10
C PRO A 460 18.79 4.21 19.28
N PRO A 461 17.74 4.93 19.74
CA PRO A 461 16.32 4.54 19.63
C PRO A 461 15.58 4.92 18.34
N CYS A 462 16.12 5.80 17.48
CA CYS A 462 15.48 6.25 16.21
C CYS A 462 13.95 6.43 16.33
N ASP A 463 13.52 7.44 17.08
CA ASP A 463 12.12 7.59 17.48
C ASP A 463 11.20 7.99 16.31
N ASN A 464 10.35 7.06 15.87
CA ASN A 464 9.19 7.35 15.03
C ASN A 464 7.97 7.30 15.93
N ASP A 465 7.10 8.29 15.86
CA ASP A 465 5.97 8.41 16.77
C ASP A 465 4.66 8.51 16.00
N VAL A 466 3.56 8.20 16.67
CA VAL A 466 2.20 8.37 16.17
C VAL A 466 1.58 9.65 16.72
N PHE A 467 0.93 10.40 15.84
CA PHE A 467 0.31 11.68 16.11
C PHE A 467 -1.13 11.69 15.62
N TYR A 468 -1.94 12.61 16.15
CA TYR A 468 -3.22 12.95 15.55
C TYR A 468 -3.53 14.44 15.65
N ALA A 469 -4.47 14.87 14.81
CA ALA A 469 -5.18 16.14 14.91
C ALA A 469 -6.66 15.90 14.59
N TYR A 470 -7.52 16.80 15.04
CA TYR A 470 -8.96 16.67 14.79
C TYR A 470 -9.59 17.99 14.34
N SER A 471 -10.70 17.88 13.62
CA SER A 471 -11.54 18.97 13.15
C SER A 471 -12.94 18.83 13.71
N THR A 472 -13.52 19.95 14.15
CA THR A 472 -14.92 20.05 14.59
C THR A 472 -15.78 20.88 13.65
N ASP A 473 -15.24 21.28 12.50
CA ASP A 473 -15.85 22.18 11.52
C ASP A 473 -15.90 21.57 10.11
N GLY A 474 -15.99 20.24 10.03
CA GLY A 474 -16.10 19.51 8.77
C GLY A 474 -14.82 19.57 7.93
N GLY A 475 -13.65 19.52 8.57
CA GLY A 475 -12.35 19.51 7.91
C GLY A 475 -11.85 20.88 7.45
N ALA A 476 -12.52 21.98 7.81
CA ALA A 476 -12.11 23.33 7.41
C ALA A 476 -10.89 23.83 8.20
N SER A 477 -10.72 23.39 9.45
CA SER A 477 -9.53 23.60 10.26
C SER A 477 -9.25 22.42 11.19
N PHE A 478 -8.00 22.30 11.65
CA PHE A 478 -7.55 21.23 12.53
C PHE A 478 -6.93 21.79 13.81
N SER A 479 -7.04 21.02 14.90
CA SER A 479 -6.35 21.28 16.15
C SER A 479 -4.82 21.30 15.97
N SER A 480 -4.10 21.76 17.00
CA SER A 480 -2.66 21.46 17.09
C SER A 480 -2.43 19.96 17.07
N THR A 481 -1.29 19.54 16.51
CA THR A 481 -0.86 18.14 16.55
C THR A 481 -0.69 17.66 17.99
N VAL A 482 -1.17 16.45 18.28
CA VAL A 482 -1.00 15.75 19.56
C VAL A 482 -0.22 14.47 19.33
N GLN A 483 0.84 14.24 20.12
CA GLN A 483 1.56 12.97 20.14
C GLN A 483 0.77 11.93 20.96
N LEU A 484 0.53 10.76 20.37
CA LEU A 484 -0.20 9.66 20.99
C LEU A 484 0.71 8.66 21.69
N THR A 485 1.91 8.45 21.16
CA THR A 485 2.83 7.40 21.60
C THR A 485 3.86 7.89 22.60
N PRO A 486 4.35 6.99 23.48
CA PRO A 486 5.44 7.32 24.38
C PRO A 486 6.76 7.43 23.61
N ALA A 487 7.62 8.35 24.05
CA ALA A 487 8.96 8.51 23.51
C ALA A 487 9.91 7.35 23.89
N GLY A 488 10.99 7.20 23.13
CA GLY A 488 12.11 6.29 23.44
C GLY A 488 12.03 4.91 22.77
N SER A 489 11.04 4.69 21.91
CA SER A 489 10.91 3.50 21.06
C SER A 489 10.07 3.86 19.84
N ALA A 490 10.40 3.34 18.66
CA ALA A 490 9.63 3.64 17.47
C ALA A 490 8.25 2.95 17.45
N GLN A 491 7.23 3.67 16.97
CA GLN A 491 5.89 3.20 16.62
C GLN A 491 5.48 3.68 15.23
N TRP A 492 4.73 2.89 14.46
CA TRP A 492 4.44 3.21 13.05
C TRP A 492 3.16 2.55 12.52
N MET A 493 2.79 2.90 11.28
CA MET A 493 1.61 2.41 10.53
C MET A 493 0.32 2.46 11.36
N PRO A 494 -0.13 3.65 11.76
CA PRO A 494 -1.31 3.78 12.57
C PRO A 494 -2.58 3.53 11.76
N TRP A 495 -3.56 2.90 12.40
CA TRP A 495 -4.93 2.76 11.91
C TRP A 495 -5.91 3.30 12.94
N SER A 496 -6.87 4.12 12.51
CA SER A 496 -7.74 4.84 13.44
C SER A 496 -9.23 4.60 13.19
N ALA A 497 -10.02 4.60 14.26
CA ALA A 497 -11.48 4.52 14.20
C ALA A 497 -12.10 5.33 15.34
N ALA A 498 -13.10 6.16 15.03
CA ALA A 498 -13.84 6.93 16.02
C ALA A 498 -15.13 6.20 16.40
N THR A 499 -15.49 6.27 17.67
CA THR A 499 -16.81 5.84 18.14
C THR A 499 -17.90 6.75 17.58
N ALA A 500 -19.12 6.23 17.37
CA ALA A 500 -20.24 7.05 16.89
C ALA A 500 -20.59 8.20 17.85
N SER A 501 -20.48 7.98 19.17
CA SER A 501 -20.57 9.03 20.20
C SER A 501 -19.43 10.05 20.15
N GLY A 502 -18.31 9.66 19.56
CA GLY A 502 -17.06 10.41 19.49
C GLY A 502 -16.48 10.76 20.86
N ASP A 503 -16.78 9.95 21.88
CA ASP A 503 -16.13 10.01 23.19
C ASP A 503 -14.75 9.32 23.16
N LYS A 504 -14.52 8.46 22.17
CA LYS A 504 -13.25 7.75 21.98
C LYS A 504 -12.81 7.72 20.52
N LEU A 505 -11.51 7.90 20.32
CA LEU A 505 -10.75 7.56 19.12
C LEU A 505 -9.85 6.36 19.48
N TYR A 506 -10.00 5.25 18.77
CA TYR A 506 -9.10 4.11 18.86
C TYR A 506 -8.02 4.26 17.80
N VAL A 507 -6.76 4.03 18.18
CA VAL A 507 -5.62 4.01 17.27
C VAL A 507 -4.81 2.76 17.54
N ALA A 508 -4.71 1.88 16.53
CA ALA A 508 -3.81 0.74 16.52
C ALA A 508 -2.52 1.14 15.81
N TYR A 509 -1.37 0.66 16.28
CA TYR A 509 -0.06 0.93 15.69
C TYR A 509 0.90 -0.20 16.07
N TYR A 510 1.97 -0.36 15.30
CA TYR A 510 3.10 -1.20 15.69
C TYR A 510 3.92 -0.48 16.75
N ASP A 511 4.39 -1.21 17.76
CA ASP A 511 5.24 -0.67 18.83
C ASP A 511 6.48 -1.55 19.00
N ARG A 512 7.65 -0.97 18.77
CA ARG A 512 8.93 -1.66 18.91
C ARG A 512 9.19 -2.17 20.32
N SER A 513 8.65 -1.50 21.34
CA SER A 513 8.93 -1.84 22.75
C SER A 513 8.37 -3.20 23.18
N VAL A 514 7.40 -3.75 22.44
CA VAL A 514 6.70 -4.99 22.80
C VAL A 514 7.18 -6.23 22.03
N GLY A 515 8.07 -6.07 21.05
CA GLY A 515 8.52 -7.16 20.18
C GLY A 515 9.94 -7.67 20.48
N SER A 516 10.18 -8.97 20.23
CA SER A 516 11.53 -9.55 20.15
C SER A 516 11.97 -9.84 18.70
N CYS A 517 11.09 -9.60 17.72
CA CYS A 517 11.39 -9.78 16.29
C CYS A 517 12.39 -8.74 15.76
N GLU A 518 12.80 -7.79 16.59
CA GLU A 518 13.52 -6.59 16.20
C GLU A 518 14.86 -6.36 16.94
N TYR A 519 15.39 -7.37 17.65
CA TYR A 519 16.69 -7.31 18.33
C TYR A 519 17.66 -8.38 17.86
#